data_AF-A0AAD4L5S2-F1
#
_entry.id   AF-A0AAD4L5S2-F1
#
_cell.length_a   1.000
_cell.length_b   1.000
_cell.length_c   1.000
_cell.angle_alpha   90.00
_cell.angle_beta   90.00
_cell.angle_gamma   90.00
#
_symmetry.space_group_name_H-M   'P 1'
#
loop_
_entity.id
_entity.type
_entity.pdbx_description
1 polymer ?
#
loop_
_entity_poly.entity_id
_entity_poly.type
_entity_poly.pdbx_seq_one_letter_code
_entity_poly.pdbx_strand_id
1 'polypeptide(L)'
;MPAAAHEHCGSELWITYHQVSRAQRPVTAQLIDIGDGTQLHDLEDVLDHVFLQGFVDPKWRSVAWWEECTSVRLKASHVVQELLARGIGSTPTSALRLVIADIPAAVWVHYEYAHCTRHHTATQRIRLDAPHMKGCERLAHITNYIFAQGYLPCKVRSLVSWKGACGRHLEECARVEDVLSWGEGTCEHKPLRLVIDM
;
A
#
# COMPACT_ATOMS: atom_id res chain seq x y z
N MET A 1 -47.08 21.18 22.49
CA MET A 1 -45.98 22.16 22.45
C MET A 1 -44.68 21.38 22.40
N PRO A 2 -43.75 21.70 21.48
CA PRO A 2 -42.53 20.92 21.29
C PRO A 2 -41.38 21.48 22.15
N ALA A 3 -40.69 20.60 22.86
CA ALA A 3 -39.38 20.81 23.48
C ALA A 3 -38.77 19.41 23.68
N ALA A 4 -37.53 19.09 23.35
CA ALA A 4 -36.39 19.89 22.93
C ALA A 4 -35.59 19.09 21.89
N ALA A 5 -34.93 19.81 20.99
CA ALA A 5 -33.84 19.26 20.19
C ALA A 5 -32.75 18.76 21.14
N HIS A 6 -32.44 17.47 21.11
CA HIS A 6 -31.15 17.01 21.61
C HIS A 6 -30.11 17.38 20.55
N GLU A 7 -29.64 18.62 20.62
CA GLU A 7 -28.34 19.03 20.08
C GLU A 7 -27.27 18.30 20.89
N HIS A 8 -26.72 17.21 20.37
CA HIS A 8 -25.38 16.68 20.66
C HIS A 8 -25.07 15.68 19.56
N CYS A 9 -24.38 16.10 18.49
CA CYS A 9 -23.87 15.15 17.50
C CYS A 9 -22.66 15.76 16.76
N GLY A 10 -21.59 16.02 17.51
CA GLY A 10 -20.34 16.55 16.96
C GLY A 10 -19.10 15.92 17.59
N SER A 11 -19.26 14.83 18.33
CA SER A 11 -18.18 14.13 19.02
C SER A 11 -17.88 12.76 18.43
N GLU A 12 -18.50 12.35 17.34
CA GLU A 12 -18.31 11.02 16.77
C GLU A 12 -17.60 11.08 15.42
N LEU A 13 -16.62 10.20 15.21
CA LEU A 13 -15.89 10.05 13.95
C LEU A 13 -15.95 8.62 13.44
N TRP A 14 -16.57 8.45 12.29
CA TRP A 14 -16.64 7.19 11.55
C TRP A 14 -15.41 6.99 10.67
N ILE A 15 -14.76 5.84 10.85
CA ILE A 15 -13.57 5.43 10.12
C ILE A 15 -13.78 4.02 9.55
N THR A 16 -13.21 3.77 8.38
CA THR A 16 -13.13 2.44 7.76
C THR A 16 -11.70 2.09 7.42
N TYR A 17 -11.32 0.83 7.62
CA TYR A 17 -9.97 0.33 7.38
C TYR A 17 -9.89 -0.40 6.03
N HIS A 18 -9.01 0.07 5.15
CA HIS A 18 -8.84 -0.43 3.79
C HIS A 18 -7.42 -0.95 3.59
N GLN A 19 -7.22 -2.24 3.83
CA GLN A 19 -5.98 -2.92 3.48
C GLN A 19 -5.98 -3.28 1.98
N VAL A 20 -4.92 -2.89 1.26
CA VAL A 20 -4.79 -3.17 -0.17
C VAL A 20 -4.84 -4.69 -0.44
N SER A 21 -4.25 -5.50 0.43
CA SER A 21 -4.30 -6.97 0.34
C SER A 21 -5.71 -7.55 0.45
N ARG A 22 -6.65 -6.79 1.03
CA ARG A 22 -8.04 -7.20 1.32
C ARG A 22 -9.06 -6.42 0.51
N ALA A 23 -8.69 -5.80 -0.62
CA ALA A 23 -9.57 -4.95 -1.44
C ALA A 23 -10.92 -5.57 -1.85
N GLN A 24 -11.06 -6.90 -1.82
CA GLN A 24 -12.31 -7.62 -2.12
C GLN A 24 -13.06 -8.15 -0.89
N ARG A 25 -12.62 -7.82 0.33
CA ARG A 25 -13.25 -8.27 1.58
C ARG A 25 -14.06 -7.13 2.22
N PRO A 26 -15.05 -7.46 3.08
CA PRO A 26 -15.73 -6.46 3.88
C PRO A 26 -14.72 -5.64 4.69
N VAL A 27 -14.89 -4.33 4.66
CA VAL A 27 -14.06 -3.39 5.38
C VAL A 27 -14.52 -3.31 6.84
N THR A 28 -13.57 -3.18 7.76
CA THR A 28 -13.88 -2.96 9.16
C THR A 28 -14.23 -1.48 9.34
N ALA A 29 -15.40 -1.19 9.91
CA ALA A 29 -15.79 0.15 10.31
C ALA A 29 -15.61 0.32 11.83
N GLN A 30 -15.26 1.52 12.26
CA GLN A 30 -15.13 1.90 13.64
C GLN A 30 -15.70 3.30 13.86
N LEU A 31 -16.35 3.48 15.00
CA LEU A 31 -16.75 4.76 15.52
C LEU A 31 -15.77 5.16 16.63
N ILE A 32 -15.20 6.35 16.53
CA ILE A 32 -14.33 6.94 17.55
C ILE A 32 -15.09 8.07 18.22
N ASP A 33 -15.16 8.03 19.55
CA ASP A 33 -15.66 9.15 20.33
C ASP A 33 -14.52 10.15 20.58
N ILE A 34 -14.72 11.38 20.12
CA ILE A 34 -13.83 12.54 20.21
C ILE A 34 -14.14 13.36 21.46
N GLY A 35 -15.28 13.12 22.14
CA GLY A 35 -15.74 13.90 23.28
C GLY A 35 -14.99 13.62 24.59
N ASP A 36 -14.49 12.41 24.79
CA ASP A 36 -13.99 11.93 26.08
C ASP A 36 -12.46 12.05 26.25
N GLY A 37 -11.94 13.28 26.19
CA GLY A 37 -10.58 13.60 26.65
C GLY A 37 -9.43 13.17 25.73
N THR A 38 -9.70 12.45 24.64
CA THR A 38 -8.80 12.27 23.51
C THR A 38 -8.77 13.55 22.68
N GLN A 39 -7.75 14.36 22.85
CA GLN A 39 -7.49 15.52 22.01
C GLN A 39 -7.08 15.06 20.60
N LEU A 40 -8.05 14.78 19.74
CA LEU A 40 -7.86 14.47 18.33
C LEU A 40 -8.10 15.74 17.52
N HIS A 41 -7.05 16.54 17.31
CA HIS A 41 -7.17 17.83 16.62
C HIS A 41 -7.16 17.65 15.10
N ASP A 42 -6.24 16.82 14.61
CA ASP A 42 -6.09 16.52 13.19
C ASP A 42 -6.06 15.01 12.90
N LEU A 43 -5.93 14.64 11.62
CA LEU A 43 -5.91 13.25 11.21
C LEU A 43 -4.60 12.52 11.58
N GLU A 44 -3.52 13.23 11.93
CA GLU A 44 -2.30 12.60 12.47
C GLU A 44 -2.58 12.11 13.90
N ASP A 45 -3.24 12.92 14.73
CA ASP A 45 -3.66 12.51 16.08
C ASP A 45 -4.59 11.30 16.04
N VAL A 46 -5.56 11.29 15.11
CA VAL A 46 -6.46 10.14 14.89
C VAL A 46 -5.65 8.90 14.48
N LEU A 47 -4.65 9.08 13.62
CA LEU A 47 -3.79 7.99 13.18
C LEU A 47 -2.99 7.42 14.36
N ASP A 48 -2.39 8.27 15.18
CA ASP A 48 -1.70 7.88 16.41
C ASP A 48 -2.62 7.14 17.38
N HIS A 49 -3.84 7.62 17.59
CA HIS A 49 -4.82 6.96 18.43
C HIS A 49 -5.14 5.54 17.92
N VAL A 50 -5.38 5.38 16.62
CA VAL A 50 -5.65 4.08 15.99
C VAL A 50 -4.50 3.09 16.21
N PHE A 51 -3.25 3.54 16.08
CA PHE A 51 -2.07 2.70 16.32
C PHE A 51 -1.87 2.37 17.80
N LEU A 52 -2.05 3.35 18.70
CA LEU A 52 -1.91 3.16 20.15
C LEU A 52 -2.92 2.16 20.71
N GLN A 53 -4.14 2.15 20.19
CA GLN A 53 -5.19 1.21 20.58
C GLN A 53 -5.01 -0.19 19.96
N GLY A 54 -4.06 -0.36 19.03
CA GLY A 54 -3.78 -1.65 18.39
C GLY A 54 -4.78 -2.07 17.31
N PHE A 55 -5.59 -1.15 16.77
CA PHE A 55 -6.51 -1.46 15.67
C PHE A 55 -5.77 -1.73 14.35
N VAL A 56 -4.62 -1.08 14.17
CA VAL A 56 -3.69 -1.29 13.05
C VAL A 56 -2.31 -1.55 13.61
N ASP A 57 -1.57 -2.50 13.03
CA ASP A 57 -0.19 -2.78 13.40
C ASP A 57 0.71 -1.55 13.11
N PRO A 58 1.42 -0.99 14.11
CA PRO A 58 2.26 0.21 13.96
C PRO A 58 3.28 0.15 12.82
N LYS A 59 3.71 -1.04 12.37
CA LYS A 59 4.63 -1.17 11.23
C LYS A 59 4.07 -0.56 9.94
N TRP A 60 2.76 -0.43 9.82
CA TRP A 60 2.09 0.09 8.62
C TRP A 60 1.99 1.62 8.58
N ARG A 61 2.41 2.34 9.62
CA ARG A 61 2.29 3.80 9.70
C ARG A 61 2.86 4.53 8.49
N SER A 62 4.05 4.12 8.03
CA SER A 62 4.73 4.77 6.89
C SER A 62 4.05 4.55 5.53
N VAL A 63 3.12 3.60 5.46
CA VAL A 63 2.41 3.21 4.23
C VAL A 63 0.89 3.37 4.36
N ALA A 64 0.44 4.07 5.40
CA ALA A 64 -0.96 4.39 5.62
C ALA A 64 -1.27 5.85 5.24
N TRP A 65 -2.47 6.11 4.74
CA TRP A 65 -2.95 7.46 4.47
C TRP A 65 -4.47 7.56 4.57
N TRP A 66 -4.96 8.79 4.70
CA TRP A 66 -6.38 9.10 4.79
C TRP A 66 -6.99 9.43 3.43
N GLU A 67 -8.20 8.94 3.20
CA GLU A 67 -9.06 9.32 2.07
C GLU A 67 -10.48 9.66 2.55
N GLU A 68 -11.16 10.54 1.81
CA GLU A 68 -12.60 10.71 1.91
C GLU A 68 -13.35 9.48 1.35
N CYS A 69 -14.65 9.36 1.61
CA CYS A 69 -15.48 8.28 1.05
C CYS A 69 -15.48 8.27 -0.50
N THR A 70 -15.18 9.41 -1.13
CA THR A 70 -15.02 9.60 -2.57
C THR A 70 -13.64 9.16 -3.10
N SER A 71 -12.77 8.61 -2.26
CA SER A 71 -11.36 8.23 -2.58
C SER A 71 -10.43 9.42 -2.87
N VAL A 72 -10.80 10.62 -2.41
CA VAL A 72 -9.91 11.79 -2.46
C VAL A 72 -8.94 11.72 -1.29
N ARG A 73 -7.63 11.77 -1.59
CA ARG A 73 -6.58 11.72 -0.56
C ARG A 73 -6.54 12.99 0.28
N LEU A 74 -6.52 12.82 1.59
CA LEU A 74 -6.44 13.87 2.59
C LEU A 74 -5.01 14.00 3.13
N LYS A 75 -4.63 15.21 3.52
CA LYS A 75 -3.40 15.45 4.29
C LYS A 75 -3.65 15.10 5.76
N ALA A 76 -2.64 14.56 6.43
CA ALA A 76 -2.72 14.24 7.86
C ALA A 76 -3.00 15.48 8.73
N SER A 77 -2.54 16.66 8.31
CA SER A 77 -2.77 17.92 9.01
C SER A 77 -4.19 18.52 8.86
N HIS A 78 -5.17 17.79 8.30
CA HIS A 78 -6.54 18.30 8.22
C HIS A 78 -7.19 18.22 9.59
N VAL A 79 -7.82 19.32 10.01
CA VAL A 79 -8.51 19.43 11.28
C VAL A 79 -9.79 18.57 11.25
N VAL A 80 -9.95 17.71 12.25
CA VAL A 80 -11.09 16.77 12.33
C VAL A 80 -12.42 17.51 12.36
N GLN A 81 -12.51 18.59 13.12
CA GLN A 81 -13.73 19.40 13.23
C GLN A 81 -14.14 20.03 11.89
N GLU A 82 -13.18 20.44 11.06
CA GLU A 82 -13.47 20.98 9.72
C GLU A 82 -14.02 19.91 8.77
N LEU A 83 -13.50 18.69 8.88
CA LEU A 83 -14.00 17.54 8.11
C LEU A 83 -15.44 17.19 8.54
N LEU A 84 -15.69 17.13 9.85
CA LEU A 84 -17.02 16.87 10.40
C LEU A 84 -18.03 17.97 10.02
N ALA A 85 -17.61 19.25 10.04
CA ALA A 85 -18.44 20.37 9.59
C ALA A 85 -18.84 20.27 8.10
N ARG A 86 -18.00 19.60 7.28
CA ARG A 86 -18.30 19.27 5.88
C ARG A 86 -19.10 17.98 5.71
N GLY A 87 -19.45 17.29 6.80
CA GLY A 87 -20.16 16.00 6.80
C GLY A 87 -19.27 14.79 6.50
N ILE A 88 -17.94 14.95 6.48
CA ILE A 88 -16.98 13.88 6.26
C ILE A 88 -16.70 13.20 7.59
N GLY A 89 -16.85 11.87 7.66
CA GLY A 89 -16.66 11.09 8.87
C GLY A 89 -17.82 11.17 9.87
N SER A 90 -18.91 11.88 9.57
CA SER A 90 -20.05 12.03 10.49
C SER A 90 -21.02 10.84 10.47
N THR A 91 -20.95 9.98 9.45
CA THR A 91 -21.84 8.83 9.30
C THR A 91 -21.08 7.61 8.76
N PRO A 92 -21.64 6.38 8.89
CA PRO A 92 -21.05 5.19 8.26
C PRO A 92 -20.85 5.32 6.74
N THR A 93 -21.72 6.06 6.06
CA THR A 93 -21.65 6.25 4.60
C THR A 93 -20.68 7.35 4.18
N SER A 94 -20.40 8.32 5.06
CA SER A 94 -19.40 9.37 4.86
C SER A 94 -18.08 9.09 5.58
N ALA A 95 -17.89 7.88 6.12
CA ALA A 95 -16.74 7.49 6.92
C ALA A 95 -15.41 7.81 6.23
N LEU A 96 -14.44 8.29 7.02
CA LEU A 96 -13.07 8.44 6.57
C LEU A 96 -12.46 7.06 6.30
N ARG A 97 -11.60 6.98 5.30
CA ARG A 97 -10.94 5.73 4.92
C ARG A 97 -9.48 5.82 5.33
N LEU A 98 -9.06 4.97 6.27
CA LEU A 98 -7.65 4.72 6.51
C LEU A 98 -7.20 3.63 5.53
N VAL A 99 -6.50 4.04 4.48
CA VAL A 99 -5.94 3.12 3.50
C VAL A 99 -4.56 2.68 3.97
N ILE A 100 -4.31 1.38 3.93
CA ILE A 100 -3.07 0.74 4.37
C ILE A 100 -2.51 -0.04 3.18
N ALA A 101 -1.40 0.42 2.61
CA ALA A 101 -0.66 -0.33 1.60
C ALA A 101 0.18 -1.45 2.25
N ASP A 102 -0.52 -2.42 2.83
CA ASP A 102 0.06 -3.60 3.49
C ASP A 102 0.68 -4.60 2.52
N ILE A 103 0.38 -4.47 1.23
CA ILE A 103 1.13 -5.13 0.16
C ILE A 103 1.78 -4.10 -0.75
N PRO A 104 2.97 -4.39 -1.29
CA PRO A 104 3.61 -3.52 -2.25
C PRO A 104 2.76 -3.41 -3.52
N ALA A 105 2.39 -2.19 -3.93
CA ALA A 105 1.55 -1.97 -5.11
C ALA A 105 2.28 -2.28 -6.42
N ALA A 106 3.61 -2.19 -6.43
CA ALA A 106 4.44 -2.46 -7.58
C ALA A 106 5.86 -2.86 -7.18
N VAL A 107 6.56 -3.50 -8.11
CA VAL A 107 7.98 -3.79 -8.03
C VAL A 107 8.67 -3.22 -9.28
N TRP A 108 9.84 -2.62 -9.09
CA TRP A 108 10.70 -2.14 -10.16
C TRP A 108 11.74 -3.18 -10.48
N VAL A 109 11.85 -3.52 -11.77
CA VAL A 109 12.76 -4.54 -12.30
C VAL A 109 13.64 -3.92 -13.37
N HIS A 110 14.93 -4.17 -13.31
CA HIS A 110 15.93 -3.78 -14.30
C HIS A 110 16.50 -5.02 -14.97
N TYR A 111 16.40 -5.08 -16.29
CA TYR A 111 16.92 -6.18 -17.09
C TYR A 111 18.39 -5.94 -17.42
N GLU A 112 19.24 -6.89 -17.03
CA GLU A 112 20.68 -6.79 -17.22
C GLU A 112 21.22 -8.00 -17.97
N TYR A 113 21.84 -7.77 -19.12
CA TYR A 113 22.48 -8.80 -19.92
C TYR A 113 23.97 -8.88 -19.57
N ALA A 114 24.40 -9.99 -18.96
CA ALA A 114 25.75 -10.12 -18.41
C ALA A 114 26.86 -10.14 -19.47
N HIS A 115 26.56 -10.67 -20.66
CA HIS A 115 27.56 -10.90 -21.73
C HIS A 115 27.35 -10.05 -22.99
N CYS A 116 26.43 -9.06 -22.95
CA CYS A 116 26.24 -8.15 -24.08
C CYS A 116 27.07 -6.86 -23.91
N THR A 117 27.91 -6.58 -24.91
CA THR A 117 28.66 -5.31 -25.02
C THR A 117 27.78 -4.11 -25.37
N ARG A 118 26.54 -4.35 -25.82
CA ARG A 118 25.50 -3.33 -25.97
C ARG A 118 24.61 -3.37 -24.74
N HIS A 119 24.63 -2.29 -23.96
CA HIS A 119 23.76 -2.08 -22.79
C HIS A 119 22.30 -1.94 -23.24
N HIS A 120 21.65 -3.05 -23.60
CA HIS A 120 20.20 -3.11 -23.74
C HIS A 120 19.59 -3.28 -22.35
N THR A 121 19.71 -2.22 -21.54
CA THR A 121 19.12 -2.19 -20.21
C THR A 121 17.77 -1.51 -20.27
N ALA A 122 16.74 -2.18 -19.76
CA ALA A 122 15.41 -1.59 -19.61
C ALA A 122 15.00 -1.70 -18.15
N THR A 123 14.35 -0.66 -17.64
CA THR A 123 13.73 -0.68 -16.32
C THR A 123 12.21 -0.69 -16.52
N GLN A 124 11.53 -1.59 -15.82
CA GLN A 124 10.09 -1.77 -15.89
C GLN A 124 9.48 -1.72 -14.48
N ARG A 125 8.34 -1.05 -14.37
CA ARG A 125 7.48 -1.12 -13.19
C ARG A 125 6.40 -2.18 -13.41
N ILE A 126 6.39 -3.21 -12.59
CA ILE A 126 5.37 -4.26 -12.60
C ILE A 126 4.37 -3.97 -11.48
N ARG A 127 3.10 -3.80 -11.83
CA ARG A 127 2.01 -3.56 -10.87
C ARG A 127 1.57 -4.88 -10.24
N LEU A 128 1.69 -4.99 -8.92
CA LEU A 128 1.31 -6.18 -8.15
C LEU A 128 -0.15 -6.11 -7.67
N ASP A 129 -0.75 -4.92 -7.70
CA ASP A 129 -2.15 -4.66 -7.35
C ASP A 129 -3.15 -5.04 -8.46
N ALA A 130 -2.66 -5.46 -9.63
CA ALA A 130 -3.52 -5.85 -10.76
C ALA A 130 -4.24 -7.19 -10.48
N PRO A 131 -5.50 -7.38 -10.96
CA PRO A 131 -6.27 -8.61 -10.69
C PRO A 131 -5.57 -9.91 -11.12
N HIS A 132 -4.80 -9.87 -12.22
CA HIS A 132 -4.04 -11.01 -12.73
C HIS A 132 -2.75 -11.31 -11.96
N MET A 133 -2.35 -10.42 -11.05
CA MET A 133 -1.18 -10.56 -10.18
C MET A 133 -1.56 -11.04 -8.78
N LYS A 134 -2.84 -11.39 -8.56
CA LYS A 134 -3.32 -11.95 -7.30
C LYS A 134 -2.58 -13.26 -7.00
N GLY A 135 -1.89 -13.32 -5.86
CA GLY A 135 -1.03 -14.45 -5.49
C GLY A 135 0.42 -14.34 -5.96
N CYS A 136 0.85 -13.18 -6.50
CA CYS A 136 2.24 -12.90 -6.83
C CYS A 136 3.08 -12.65 -5.55
N GLU A 137 3.25 -13.69 -4.75
CA GLU A 137 3.91 -13.63 -3.44
C GLU A 137 5.42 -13.84 -3.51
N ARG A 138 5.93 -14.47 -4.57
CA ARG A 138 7.34 -14.87 -4.70
C ARG A 138 7.97 -14.31 -5.98
N LEU A 139 9.29 -14.12 -5.95
CA LEU A 139 10.03 -13.68 -7.14
C LEU A 139 9.82 -14.62 -8.35
N ALA A 140 9.66 -15.93 -8.12
CA ALA A 140 9.30 -16.90 -9.15
C ALA A 140 8.02 -16.53 -9.91
N HIS A 141 7.01 -15.98 -9.23
CA HIS A 141 5.76 -15.56 -9.85
C HIS A 141 5.97 -14.33 -10.74
N ILE A 142 6.82 -13.40 -10.31
CA ILE A 142 7.24 -12.25 -11.13
C ILE A 142 8.00 -12.74 -12.36
N THR A 143 8.94 -13.69 -12.19
CA THR A 143 9.65 -14.27 -13.33
C THR A 143 8.65 -14.87 -14.32
N ASN A 144 7.75 -15.74 -13.86
CA ASN A 144 6.75 -16.36 -14.72
C ASN A 144 5.86 -15.34 -15.43
N TYR A 145 5.47 -14.27 -14.75
CA TYR A 145 4.73 -13.15 -15.35
C TYR A 145 5.53 -12.47 -16.47
N ILE A 146 6.81 -12.16 -16.25
CA ILE A 146 7.69 -11.52 -17.24
C ILE A 146 7.74 -12.33 -18.55
N PHE A 147 7.90 -13.65 -18.45
CA PHE A 147 7.92 -14.52 -19.62
C PHE A 147 6.53 -14.71 -20.23
N ALA A 148 5.47 -14.83 -19.43
CA ALA A 148 4.10 -14.95 -19.93
C ALA A 148 3.64 -13.71 -20.71
N GLN A 149 4.11 -12.51 -20.34
CA GLN A 149 3.86 -11.27 -21.08
C GLN A 149 4.78 -11.07 -22.29
N GLY A 150 5.76 -11.96 -22.51
CA GLY A 150 6.70 -11.86 -23.62
C GLY A 150 7.74 -10.75 -23.46
N TYR A 151 7.96 -10.23 -22.24
CA TYR A 151 9.02 -9.24 -21.98
C TYR A 151 10.41 -9.83 -22.14
N LEU A 152 10.57 -11.14 -21.92
CA LEU A 152 11.77 -11.89 -22.24
C LEU A 152 11.44 -13.14 -23.07
N PRO A 153 12.35 -13.57 -23.98
CA PRO A 153 12.15 -14.79 -24.77
C PRO A 153 12.18 -16.05 -23.89
N CYS A 154 11.22 -16.97 -24.05
CA CYS A 154 11.13 -18.19 -23.22
C CYS A 154 12.43 -19.00 -23.12
N LYS A 155 13.25 -19.01 -24.18
CA LYS A 155 14.54 -19.72 -24.23
C LYS A 155 15.56 -19.26 -23.16
N VAL A 156 15.39 -18.06 -22.60
CA VAL A 156 16.31 -17.53 -21.57
C VAL A 156 15.81 -17.74 -20.14
N ARG A 157 14.65 -18.39 -19.93
CA ARG A 157 14.05 -18.57 -18.60
C ARG A 157 14.94 -19.28 -17.59
N SER A 158 15.73 -20.25 -18.04
CA SER A 158 16.69 -20.98 -17.19
C SER A 158 18.01 -20.24 -16.99
N LEU A 159 18.18 -19.09 -17.64
CA LEU A 159 19.40 -18.28 -17.65
C LEU A 159 19.23 -16.97 -16.87
N VAL A 160 18.11 -16.81 -16.15
CA VAL A 160 17.87 -15.62 -15.36
C VAL A 160 18.15 -15.85 -13.88
N SER A 161 18.72 -14.85 -13.23
CA SER A 161 18.92 -14.82 -11.79
C SER A 161 18.54 -13.46 -11.22
N TRP A 162 17.97 -13.45 -10.02
CA TRP A 162 17.64 -12.21 -9.33
C TRP A 162 18.82 -11.69 -8.52
N LYS A 163 19.01 -10.37 -8.57
CA LYS A 163 19.92 -9.64 -7.68
C LYS A 163 19.21 -8.43 -7.10
N GLY A 164 19.55 -8.11 -5.86
CA GLY A 164 19.19 -6.86 -5.21
C GLY A 164 19.90 -5.66 -5.82
N ALA A 165 19.50 -4.45 -5.41
CA ALA A 165 20.15 -3.21 -5.87
C ALA A 165 21.65 -3.17 -5.48
N CYS A 166 22.00 -3.78 -4.35
CA CYS A 166 23.39 -3.91 -3.88
C CYS A 166 24.19 -5.05 -4.56
N GLY A 167 23.58 -5.79 -5.49
CA GLY A 167 24.20 -6.93 -6.18
C GLY A 167 24.12 -8.26 -5.43
N ARG A 168 23.51 -8.30 -4.24
CA ARG A 168 23.24 -9.53 -3.49
C ARG A 168 22.33 -10.45 -4.31
N HIS A 169 22.65 -11.74 -4.36
CA HIS A 169 21.78 -12.73 -5.00
C HIS A 169 20.47 -12.93 -4.23
N LEU A 170 19.36 -13.05 -4.95
CA LEU A 170 18.02 -13.30 -4.42
C LEU A 170 17.48 -14.60 -5.01
N GLU A 171 16.99 -15.48 -4.14
CA GLU A 171 16.37 -16.75 -4.54
C GLU A 171 15.00 -16.52 -5.18
N GLU A 172 14.63 -17.30 -6.20
CA GLU A 172 13.28 -17.19 -6.81
C GLU A 172 12.16 -17.51 -5.80
N CYS A 173 12.46 -18.29 -4.75
CA CYS A 173 11.50 -18.59 -3.70
C CYS A 173 11.31 -17.44 -2.69
N ALA A 174 12.14 -16.40 -2.72
CA ALA A 174 12.04 -15.25 -1.83
C ALA A 174 10.67 -14.56 -1.96
N ARG A 175 10.11 -14.14 -0.83
CA ARG A 175 8.83 -13.42 -0.82
C ARG A 175 9.05 -12.00 -1.33
N VAL A 176 8.16 -11.55 -2.19
CA VAL A 176 8.18 -10.20 -2.78
C VAL A 176 8.09 -9.13 -1.69
N GLU A 177 7.26 -9.37 -0.68
CA GLU A 177 7.13 -8.51 0.50
C GLU A 177 8.45 -8.37 1.26
N ASP A 178 9.14 -9.47 1.55
CA ASP A 178 10.40 -9.45 2.30
C ASP A 178 11.47 -8.66 1.53
N VAL A 179 11.60 -8.89 0.22
CA VAL A 179 12.54 -8.18 -0.65
C VAL A 179 12.26 -6.68 -0.67
N LEU A 180 10.98 -6.29 -0.80
CA LEU A 180 10.58 -4.89 -0.82
C LEU A 180 10.74 -4.22 0.56
N SER A 181 10.59 -4.97 1.65
CA SER A 181 10.85 -4.49 3.02
C SER A 181 12.32 -4.11 3.24
N TRP A 182 13.25 -4.70 2.47
CA TRP A 182 14.67 -4.31 2.48
C TRP A 182 14.95 -3.03 1.65
N GLY A 183 13.91 -2.46 1.04
CA GLY A 183 13.99 -1.26 0.21
C GLY A 183 14.40 -1.53 -1.25
N GLU A 184 14.56 -2.79 -1.65
CA GLU A 184 14.94 -3.19 -3.01
C GLU A 184 13.69 -3.42 -3.88
N GLY A 185 13.67 -2.88 -5.09
CA GLY A 185 12.53 -2.95 -6.01
C GLY A 185 11.44 -1.92 -5.75
N THR A 186 11.61 -1.02 -4.77
CA THR A 186 10.56 -0.08 -4.33
C THR A 186 10.44 1.14 -5.25
N CYS A 187 11.50 1.53 -5.95
CA CYS A 187 11.53 2.65 -6.87
C CYS A 187 12.48 2.42 -8.05
N GLU A 188 12.38 3.26 -9.08
CA GLU A 188 13.20 3.19 -10.28
C GLU A 188 14.71 3.29 -10.01
N HIS A 189 15.12 4.00 -8.95
CA HIS A 189 16.53 4.16 -8.56
C HIS A 189 17.07 2.98 -7.75
N LYS A 190 16.20 2.11 -7.24
CA LYS A 190 16.57 0.89 -6.51
C LYS A 190 15.82 -0.30 -7.10
N PRO A 191 15.92 -0.60 -8.40
CA PRO A 191 15.20 -1.70 -9.00
C PRO A 191 15.84 -3.04 -8.57
N LEU A 192 15.04 -4.10 -8.55
CA LEU A 192 15.59 -5.46 -8.56
C LEU A 192 16.22 -5.70 -9.92
N ARG A 193 17.34 -6.39 -9.96
CA ARG A 193 18.05 -6.72 -11.21
C ARG A 193 17.71 -8.14 -11.58
N LEU A 194 17.14 -8.31 -12.77
CA LEU A 194 17.00 -9.61 -13.41
C LEU A 194 18.17 -9.79 -14.37
N VAL A 195 19.18 -10.51 -13.93
CA VAL A 195 20.39 -10.77 -14.70
C VAL A 195 20.13 -11.92 -15.66
N ILE A 196 20.53 -11.75 -16.92
CA ILE A 196 20.32 -12.68 -18.02
C ILE A 196 21.70 -13.13 -18.53
N ASP A 197 22.08 -14.36 -18.20
CA ASP A 197 23.33 -14.99 -18.59
C ASP A 197 23.18 -15.72 -19.94
N MET A 198 23.07 -14.94 -21.03
CA MET A 198 23.04 -15.46 -22.41
C MET A 198 24.42 -15.65 -23.02
#